data_AF-A0A7C7U6B4-F1
#
_entry.id   AF-A0A7C7U6B4-F1
#
_cell.length_a   1.000
_cell.length_b   1.000
_cell.length_c   1.000
_cell.angle_alpha   90.00
_cell.angle_beta   90.00
_cell.angle_gamma   90.00
#
_symmetry.space_group_name_H-M   'P 1'
#
loop_
_entity.id
_entity.type
_entity.pdbx_description
1 polymer ?
#
loop_
_entity_poly.entity_id
_entity_poly.type
_entity_poly.pdbx_seq_one_letter_code
_entity_poly.pdbx_strand_id
1 'polypeptide(L)'
;VGDNADIFPFDFTETIDSDLDGIGDNTDAFPFNANETVDTDGDGVGDNAQAIAEAKAAKLAAEQSELYMLIGIAVVVIILTLAMVVALKKRKGVGETVTDSKQYGTPVLISHTQQIRPQPLMAAAPLQSGTPRTPPHGRQGVMRGEYEVIEYPEGSGSWWWKDPSTSNWNEWS
;
A
#
# COMPACT_ATOMS: atom_id res chain seq x y z
N VAL A 1 44.06 -54.91 -27.54
CA VAL A 1 43.38 -53.95 -26.63
C VAL A 1 41.91 -54.32 -26.76
N GLY A 2 41.25 -54.68 -25.65
CA GLY A 2 39.98 -55.39 -25.67
C GLY A 2 38.78 -54.47 -25.93
N ASP A 3 37.79 -55.00 -26.64
CA ASP A 3 36.56 -54.34 -27.05
C ASP A 3 35.50 -54.41 -25.94
N ASN A 4 35.87 -54.08 -24.70
CA ASN A 4 35.00 -54.10 -23.53
C ASN A 4 34.42 -52.71 -23.20
N ALA A 5 34.19 -51.90 -24.24
CA ALA A 5 33.61 -50.55 -24.13
C ALA A 5 32.07 -50.56 -24.09
N ASP A 6 31.44 -51.67 -24.46
CA ASP A 6 29.98 -51.82 -24.40
C ASP A 6 29.54 -52.11 -22.96
N ILE A 7 28.93 -51.10 -22.34
CA ILE A 7 28.41 -51.14 -20.96
C ILE A 7 27.07 -51.90 -20.90
N PHE A 8 26.36 -52.02 -22.03
CA PHE A 8 25.03 -52.64 -22.11
C PHE A 8 24.99 -53.83 -23.08
N PRO A 9 25.66 -54.95 -22.75
CA PRO A 9 25.81 -56.10 -23.66
C PRO A 9 24.50 -56.83 -24.04
N PHE A 10 23.38 -56.47 -23.40
CA PHE A 10 22.05 -57.02 -23.68
C PHE A 10 21.10 -56.02 -24.34
N ASP A 11 21.49 -54.75 -24.47
CA ASP A 11 20.73 -53.72 -25.17
C ASP A 11 21.52 -53.24 -26.38
N PHE A 12 21.09 -53.64 -27.58
CA PHE A 12 21.78 -53.30 -28.81
C PHE A 12 21.63 -51.82 -29.22
N THR A 13 20.76 -51.07 -28.54
CA THR A 13 20.57 -49.64 -28.79
C THR A 13 21.50 -48.78 -27.95
N GLU A 14 22.00 -49.31 -26.83
CA GLU A 14 22.86 -48.62 -25.89
C GLU A 14 24.29 -49.11 -25.98
N THR A 15 25.25 -48.22 -25.75
CA THR A 15 26.69 -48.58 -25.72
C THR A 15 27.50 -47.76 -24.72
N ILE A 16 27.01 -46.58 -24.37
CA ILE A 16 27.68 -45.60 -23.52
C ILE A 16 26.75 -45.25 -22.36
N ASP A 17 27.34 -45.12 -21.17
CA ASP A 17 26.77 -44.55 -19.97
C ASP A 17 27.78 -43.49 -19.50
N SER A 18 27.51 -42.24 -19.84
CA SER A 18 28.48 -41.14 -19.75
C SER A 18 28.67 -40.63 -18.33
N ASP A 19 27.72 -40.83 -17.43
CA ASP A 19 27.79 -40.42 -16.03
C ASP A 19 27.78 -41.57 -15.01
N LEU A 20 27.63 -42.81 -15.50
CA LEU A 20 27.76 -44.06 -14.76
C LEU A 20 26.63 -44.31 -13.76
N ASP A 21 25.42 -43.86 -14.07
CA ASP A 21 24.23 -44.10 -13.23
C ASP A 21 23.46 -45.38 -13.58
N GLY A 22 23.86 -46.05 -14.67
CA GLY A 22 23.30 -47.31 -15.13
C GLY A 22 22.15 -47.17 -16.12
N ILE A 23 21.79 -45.95 -16.54
CA ILE A 23 20.95 -45.66 -17.70
C ILE A 23 21.87 -45.31 -18.88
N GLY A 24 21.53 -45.76 -20.09
CA GLY A 24 22.37 -45.46 -21.25
C GLY A 24 22.07 -44.09 -21.83
N ASP A 25 23.08 -43.49 -22.46
CA ASP A 25 23.01 -42.13 -23.02
C ASP A 25 21.84 -41.91 -23.99
N ASN A 26 21.31 -42.98 -24.62
CA ASN A 26 20.23 -42.84 -25.59
C ASN A 26 18.85 -42.67 -24.93
N THR A 27 18.67 -43.26 -23.75
CA THR A 27 17.41 -43.22 -22.98
C THR A 27 17.43 -42.18 -21.88
N ASP A 28 18.61 -41.71 -21.47
CA ASP A 28 18.79 -40.70 -20.44
C ASP A 28 18.52 -39.27 -20.96
N ALA A 29 17.62 -38.55 -20.29
CA ALA A 29 17.36 -37.14 -20.57
C ALA A 29 18.54 -36.22 -20.18
N PHE A 30 19.39 -36.64 -19.25
CA PHE A 30 20.59 -35.91 -18.81
C PHE A 30 21.85 -36.81 -18.74
N PRO A 31 22.41 -37.26 -19.90
CA PRO A 31 23.51 -38.23 -19.97
C PRO A 31 24.83 -37.86 -19.26
N PHE A 32 24.92 -36.68 -18.68
CA PHE A 32 26.12 -36.20 -17.98
C PHE A 32 25.86 -35.85 -16.52
N ASN A 33 24.71 -36.25 -15.98
CA ASN A 33 24.30 -36.00 -14.61
C ASN A 33 23.64 -37.23 -13.98
N ALA A 34 24.46 -38.04 -13.32
CA ALA A 34 24.07 -39.28 -12.65
C ALA A 34 23.01 -39.16 -11.54
N ASN A 35 22.49 -37.96 -11.28
CA ASN A 35 21.40 -37.72 -10.35
C ASN A 35 20.08 -37.37 -11.05
N GLU A 36 20.03 -37.33 -12.38
CA GLU A 36 18.86 -36.93 -13.16
C GLU A 36 18.76 -37.81 -14.40
N THR A 37 17.70 -38.61 -14.53
CA THR A 37 17.50 -39.47 -15.71
C THR A 37 16.24 -39.16 -16.50
N VAL A 38 15.31 -38.41 -15.89
CA VAL A 38 13.96 -38.17 -16.40
C VAL A 38 13.66 -36.68 -16.41
N ASP A 39 13.09 -36.22 -17.51
CA ASP A 39 12.47 -34.91 -17.68
C ASP A 39 11.03 -35.14 -18.15
N THR A 40 10.09 -35.24 -17.20
CA THR A 40 8.71 -35.63 -17.50
C THR A 40 7.95 -34.54 -18.28
N ASP A 41 8.24 -33.27 -18.01
CA ASP A 41 7.54 -32.14 -18.65
C ASP A 41 8.29 -31.52 -19.84
N GLY A 42 9.53 -31.97 -20.08
CA GLY A 42 10.34 -31.59 -21.23
C GLY A 42 10.88 -30.16 -21.13
N ASP A 43 11.00 -29.62 -19.91
CA ASP A 43 11.44 -28.24 -19.68
C ASP A 43 12.97 -28.09 -19.58
N GLY A 44 13.71 -29.19 -19.61
CA GLY A 44 15.16 -29.26 -19.48
C GLY A 44 15.66 -29.24 -18.03
N VAL A 45 14.78 -29.45 -17.05
CA VAL A 45 15.10 -29.64 -15.63
C VAL A 45 14.70 -31.05 -15.22
N GLY A 46 15.62 -31.78 -14.60
CA GLY A 46 15.35 -33.15 -14.18
C GLY A 46 14.32 -33.22 -13.05
N ASP A 47 13.54 -34.30 -13.04
CA ASP A 47 12.47 -34.53 -12.07
C ASP A 47 13.00 -34.53 -10.62
N ASN A 48 14.24 -34.98 -10.36
CA ASN A 48 14.80 -34.95 -9.01
C ASN A 48 15.10 -33.52 -8.57
N ALA A 49 15.62 -32.67 -9.47
CA ALA A 49 15.84 -31.25 -9.22
C ALA A 49 14.51 -30.51 -8.97
N GLN A 50 13.48 -30.80 -9.75
CA GLN A 50 12.14 -30.25 -9.55
C GLN A 50 11.58 -30.65 -8.19
N ALA A 51 11.65 -31.92 -7.81
CA ALA A 51 11.20 -32.41 -6.50
C ALA A 51 11.97 -31.77 -5.33
N ILE A 52 13.28 -31.56 -5.46
CA ILE A 52 14.10 -30.87 -4.45
C ILE A 52 13.66 -29.41 -4.32
N ALA A 53 13.41 -28.73 -5.43
CA ALA A 53 12.94 -27.35 -5.44
C ALA A 53 11.57 -27.22 -4.75
N GLU A 54 10.65 -28.13 -5.05
CA GLU A 54 9.33 -28.19 -4.41
C GLU A 54 9.42 -28.47 -2.91
N ALA A 55 10.23 -29.45 -2.50
CA ALA A 55 10.45 -29.77 -1.09
C ALA A 55 11.08 -28.60 -0.33
N LYS A 56 12.02 -27.88 -0.96
CA LYS A 56 12.63 -26.67 -0.40
C LYS A 56 11.58 -25.56 -0.27
N ALA A 57 10.76 -25.33 -1.30
CA ALA A 57 9.70 -24.34 -1.25
C ALA A 57 8.69 -24.65 -0.13
N ALA A 58 8.32 -25.91 0.07
CA ALA A 58 7.45 -26.33 1.16
C ALA A 58 8.08 -26.08 2.54
N LYS A 59 9.37 -26.35 2.71
CA LYS A 59 10.10 -26.07 3.97
C LYS A 59 10.18 -24.57 4.25
N LEU A 60 10.49 -23.75 3.24
CA LEU A 60 10.47 -22.30 3.40
C LEU A 60 9.06 -21.81 3.74
N ALA A 61 8.02 -22.32 3.07
CA ALA A 61 6.64 -21.94 3.38
C ALA A 61 6.27 -22.27 4.84
N ALA A 62 6.70 -23.43 5.35
CA ALA A 62 6.50 -23.82 6.74
C ALA A 62 7.26 -22.88 7.71
N GLU A 63 8.54 -22.60 7.45
CA GLU A 63 9.36 -21.71 8.31
C GLU A 63 8.84 -20.27 8.29
N GLN A 64 8.47 -19.75 7.12
CA GLN A 64 7.87 -18.42 7.00
C GLN A 64 6.54 -18.33 7.75
N SER A 65 5.75 -19.41 7.78
CA SER A 65 4.48 -19.42 8.53
C SER A 65 4.67 -19.24 10.04
N GLU A 66 5.74 -19.78 10.64
CA GLU A 66 6.01 -19.59 12.07
C GLU A 66 6.31 -18.13 12.40
N LEU A 67 7.17 -17.48 11.61
CA LEU A 67 7.53 -16.08 11.82
C LEU A 67 6.34 -15.14 11.58
N TYR A 68 5.57 -15.35 10.50
CA TYR A 68 4.39 -14.51 10.22
C TYR A 68 3.28 -14.69 11.26
N MET A 69 3.07 -15.89 11.79
CA MET A 69 2.13 -16.11 12.88
C MET A 69 2.56 -15.38 14.16
N LEU A 70 3.85 -15.42 14.51
CA LEU A 70 4.38 -14.69 15.68
C LEU A 70 4.28 -13.16 15.50
N ILE A 71 4.66 -12.63 14.34
CA ILE A 71 4.52 -11.21 14.03
C ILE A 71 3.04 -10.80 14.08
N GLY A 72 2.14 -11.60 13.51
CA GLY A 72 0.69 -11.35 13.54
C GLY A 72 0.14 -11.29 14.96
N ILE A 73 0.49 -12.25 15.82
CA ILE A 73 0.11 -12.24 17.25
C ILE A 73 0.67 -11.00 17.95
N ALA A 74 1.94 -10.66 17.73
CA ALA A 74 2.57 -9.50 18.33
C ALA A 74 1.86 -8.19 17.96
N VAL A 75 1.49 -8.01 16.68
CA VAL A 75 0.74 -6.85 16.21
C VAL A 75 -0.64 -6.78 16.88
N VAL A 76 -1.36 -7.89 17.00
CA VAL A 76 -2.67 -7.93 17.69
C VAL A 76 -2.51 -7.55 19.16
N VAL A 77 -1.50 -8.07 19.87
CA VAL A 77 -1.23 -7.72 21.27
C VAL A 77 -0.90 -6.22 21.40
N ILE A 78 -0.10 -5.66 20.48
CA ILE A 78 0.20 -4.22 20.46
C ILE A 78 -1.08 -3.40 20.26
N ILE A 79 -1.95 -3.78 19.32
CA ILE A 79 -3.22 -3.07 19.09
C ILE A 79 -4.12 -3.16 20.34
N LEU A 80 -4.24 -4.34 20.95
CA LEU A 80 -5.05 -4.54 22.15
C LEU A 80 -4.50 -3.76 23.35
N THR A 81 -3.17 -3.75 23.55
CA THR A 81 -2.53 -2.99 24.63
C THR A 81 -2.71 -1.49 24.43
N LEU A 82 -2.54 -0.98 23.21
CA LEU A 82 -2.81 0.42 22.86
C LEU A 82 -4.28 0.79 23.10
N ALA A 83 -5.21 -0.05 22.64
CA ALA A 83 -6.65 0.15 22.87
C ALA A 83 -7.00 0.16 24.36
N MET A 84 -6.38 -0.73 25.16
CA MET A 84 -6.56 -0.77 26.61
C MET A 84 -5.99 0.48 27.29
N VAL A 85 -4.81 0.96 26.89
CA VAL A 85 -4.23 2.22 27.42
C VAL A 85 -5.12 3.41 27.09
N VAL A 86 -5.68 3.48 25.88
CA VAL A 86 -6.64 4.52 25.48
C VAL A 86 -7.91 4.43 26.33
N ALA A 87 -8.46 3.23 26.55
CA ALA A 87 -9.64 3.03 27.39
C ALA A 87 -9.39 3.40 28.86
N LEU A 88 -8.21 3.09 29.40
CA LEU A 88 -7.81 3.46 30.77
C LEU A 88 -7.59 4.97 30.91
N LYS A 89 -7.05 5.64 29.88
CA LYS A 89 -6.97 7.11 29.82
C LYS A 89 -8.36 7.75 29.74
N LYS A 90 -9.30 7.14 28.99
CA LYS A 90 -10.68 7.63 28.87
C LYS A 90 -11.49 7.53 30.17
N ARG A 91 -11.13 6.61 31.08
CA ARG A 91 -11.77 6.46 32.40
C ARG A 91 -11.41 7.53 33.43
N LYS A 92 -10.39 8.38 33.19
CA LYS A 92 -10.00 9.47 34.11
C LYS A 92 -10.77 10.79 33.92
N GLY A 93 -11.83 10.84 33.10
CA GLY A 93 -12.52 12.08 32.75
C GLY A 93 -14.05 12.02 32.76
N VAL A 94 -14.67 11.43 33.80
CA VAL A 94 -16.13 11.55 34.02
C VAL A 94 -16.42 11.96 35.46
N GLY A 95 -16.89 13.19 35.60
CA GLY A 95 -17.22 13.93 36.81
C GLY A 95 -16.92 15.39 36.48
N GLU A 96 -17.86 16.27 36.18
CA GLU A 96 -19.11 16.56 36.89
C GLU A 96 -20.12 17.19 35.91
N THR A 97 -21.40 16.92 36.14
CA THR A 97 -22.51 17.63 35.54
C THR A 97 -22.71 18.98 36.24
N VAL A 98 -22.56 20.09 35.52
CA VAL A 98 -23.28 21.34 35.83
C VAL A 98 -23.95 21.79 34.55
N THR A 99 -25.21 21.39 34.39
CA THR A 99 -26.12 22.05 33.45
C THR A 99 -26.39 23.45 33.98
N ASP A 100 -25.56 24.40 33.56
CA ASP A 100 -25.73 25.82 33.79
C ASP A 100 -27.06 26.26 33.15
N SER A 101 -27.91 26.89 33.96
CA SER A 101 -29.22 27.36 33.57
C SER A 101 -29.09 28.38 32.44
N LYS A 102 -29.63 28.07 31.25
CA LYS A 102 -29.85 29.05 30.18
C LYS A 102 -30.73 30.19 30.70
N GLN A 103 -30.09 31.28 31.08
CA GLN A 103 -30.73 32.56 31.31
C GLN A 103 -31.04 33.18 29.94
N TYR A 104 -32.30 33.10 29.50
CA TYR A 104 -32.77 33.85 28.34
C TYR A 104 -32.78 35.33 28.69
N GLY A 105 -31.69 36.02 28.36
CA GLY A 105 -31.66 37.47 28.31
C GLY A 105 -32.61 37.97 27.22
N THR A 106 -33.52 38.86 27.60
CA THR A 106 -34.33 39.70 26.71
C THR A 106 -33.47 40.33 25.61
N PRO A 107 -33.95 40.44 24.34
CA PRO A 107 -33.18 41.08 23.29
C PRO A 107 -33.06 42.58 23.57
N VAL A 108 -31.85 43.04 23.87
CA VAL A 108 -31.50 44.45 23.80
C VAL A 108 -31.21 44.76 22.33
N LEU A 109 -32.05 45.61 21.73
CA LEU A 109 -31.84 46.22 20.42
C LEU A 109 -30.56 47.07 20.49
N ILE A 110 -29.44 46.54 20.03
CA ILE A 110 -28.21 47.31 19.85
C ILE A 110 -28.20 47.82 18.41
N SER A 111 -28.67 49.04 18.24
CA SER A 111 -28.34 49.91 17.11
C SER A 111 -26.86 50.26 17.19
N HIS A 112 -26.04 49.62 16.35
CA HIS A 112 -24.69 50.10 16.06
C HIS A 112 -24.60 50.47 14.58
N THR A 113 -24.90 51.74 14.33
CA THR A 113 -24.45 52.49 13.16
C THR A 113 -22.92 52.52 13.15
N GLN A 114 -22.29 51.67 12.33
CA GLN A 114 -20.87 51.82 12.01
C GLN A 114 -20.74 52.63 10.71
N GLN A 115 -20.06 53.77 10.84
CA GLN A 115 -19.84 54.76 9.81
C GLN A 115 -19.13 54.19 8.57
N ILE A 116 -19.71 54.49 7.42
CA ILE A 116 -19.08 54.40 6.11
C ILE A 116 -17.93 55.43 6.09
N ARG A 117 -16.69 54.96 6.18
CA ARG A 117 -15.53 55.74 5.71
C ARG A 117 -15.38 55.45 4.22
N PRO A 118 -15.42 56.46 3.31
CA PRO A 118 -15.06 56.22 1.92
C PRO A 118 -13.60 55.79 1.86
N GLN A 119 -13.33 54.59 1.34
CA GLN A 119 -11.98 54.25 0.91
C GLN A 119 -11.65 55.03 -0.37
N PRO A 120 -10.42 55.51 -0.55
CA PRO A 120 -10.00 56.18 -1.77
C PRO A 120 -10.13 55.22 -2.96
N LEU A 121 -10.64 55.73 -4.09
CA LEU A 121 -10.70 55.05 -5.38
C LEU A 121 -9.28 54.69 -5.83
N MET A 122 -8.75 53.54 -5.42
CA MET A 122 -7.56 52.98 -6.04
C MET A 122 -8.01 52.29 -7.33
N ALA A 123 -7.52 52.83 -8.43
CA ALA A 123 -7.82 52.50 -9.81
C ALA A 123 -8.11 51.02 -10.06
N ALA A 124 -9.20 50.76 -10.79
CA ALA A 124 -9.46 49.48 -11.42
C ALA A 124 -8.24 49.07 -12.25
N ALA A 125 -7.53 48.03 -11.80
CA ALA A 125 -6.65 47.30 -12.69
C ALA A 125 -7.53 46.55 -13.71
N PRO A 126 -7.24 46.64 -15.02
CA PRO A 126 -8.10 46.06 -16.04
C PRO A 126 -8.18 44.55 -15.87
N LEU A 127 -9.41 44.03 -16.00
CA LEU A 127 -9.72 42.61 -16.13
C LEU A 127 -8.81 41.99 -17.20
N GLN A 128 -7.82 41.19 -16.79
CA GLN A 128 -7.18 40.26 -17.72
C GLN A 128 -8.10 39.05 -17.82
N SER A 129 -8.83 39.02 -18.92
CA SER A 129 -9.48 37.85 -19.47
C SER A 129 -8.53 36.63 -19.45
N GLY A 130 -8.95 35.56 -18.78
CA GLY A 130 -8.33 34.24 -18.93
C GLY A 130 -7.25 33.92 -17.90
N THR A 131 -7.67 33.29 -16.80
CA THR A 131 -7.22 31.94 -16.36
C THR A 131 -7.55 31.78 -14.87
N PRO A 132 -8.30 30.75 -14.46
CA PRO A 132 -8.31 30.31 -13.07
C PRO A 132 -6.89 29.87 -12.72
N ARG A 133 -6.23 30.61 -11.83
CA ARG A 133 -4.97 30.15 -11.23
C ARG A 133 -5.37 29.28 -10.06
N THR A 134 -5.00 28.01 -10.04
CA THR A 134 -5.29 27.12 -8.92
C THR A 134 -4.72 27.70 -7.61
N PRO A 135 -5.40 27.57 -6.47
CA PRO A 135 -4.85 27.99 -5.19
C PRO A 135 -3.48 27.34 -4.95
N PRO A 136 -2.49 28.06 -4.39
CA PRO A 136 -1.21 27.45 -4.03
C PRO A 136 -1.39 26.31 -3.03
N HIS A 137 -0.62 25.22 -3.18
CA HIS A 137 -0.73 24.03 -2.32
C HIS A 137 -0.52 24.30 -0.81
N GLY A 138 0.15 25.41 -0.45
CA GLY A 138 0.40 25.81 0.94
C GLY A 138 -0.66 26.73 1.56
N ARG A 139 -1.67 27.16 0.81
CA ARG A 139 -2.73 28.04 1.34
C ARG A 139 -3.71 27.20 2.16
N GLN A 140 -4.08 27.69 3.34
CA GLN A 140 -5.10 27.06 4.18
C GLN A 140 -6.44 27.78 4.01
N GLY A 141 -7.51 27.02 3.83
CA GLY A 141 -8.89 27.48 3.67
C GLY A 141 -9.68 27.43 4.97
N VAL A 142 -10.96 27.79 4.87
CA VAL A 142 -11.92 27.64 5.96
C VAL A 142 -12.51 26.23 5.90
N MET A 143 -12.48 25.50 7.02
CA MET A 143 -13.12 24.19 7.11
C MET A 143 -14.65 24.35 7.13
N ARG A 144 -15.34 23.73 6.17
CA ARG A 144 -16.80 23.59 6.16
C ARG A 144 -17.15 22.11 6.08
N GLY A 145 -17.59 21.55 7.21
CA GLY A 145 -17.79 20.11 7.32
C GLY A 145 -16.46 19.36 7.25
N GLU A 146 -16.33 18.45 6.29
CA GLU A 146 -15.12 17.64 6.07
C GLU A 146 -14.17 18.21 5.00
N TYR A 147 -14.55 19.31 4.34
CA TYR A 147 -13.80 19.91 3.24
C TYR A 147 -13.15 21.24 3.63
N GLU A 148 -11.92 21.44 3.17
CA GLU A 148 -11.21 22.72 3.24
C GLU A 148 -11.59 23.56 2.02
N VAL A 149 -12.22 24.73 2.23
CA VAL A 149 -12.79 25.55 1.16
C VAL A 149 -12.15 26.94 1.14
N ILE A 150 -11.87 27.45 -0.05
CA ILE A 150 -11.25 28.76 -0.22
C ILE A 150 -11.74 29.49 -1.47
N GLU A 151 -11.85 30.81 -1.39
CA GLU A 151 -12.06 31.65 -2.57
C GLU A 151 -10.69 32.10 -3.12
N TYR A 152 -10.46 31.88 -4.40
CA TYR A 152 -9.20 32.29 -5.03
C TYR A 152 -9.38 32.64 -6.51
N PRO A 153 -8.89 33.82 -6.94
CA PRO A 153 -8.37 34.93 -6.12
C PRO A 153 -9.44 35.49 -5.15
N GLU A 154 -9.03 36.14 -4.05
CA GLU A 154 -10.00 36.74 -3.11
C GLU A 154 -10.86 37.79 -3.82
N GLY A 155 -12.19 37.71 -3.67
CA GLY A 155 -13.14 38.60 -4.34
C GLY A 155 -13.44 38.23 -5.80
N SER A 156 -13.00 37.06 -6.27
CA SER A 156 -13.31 36.56 -7.62
C SER A 156 -14.68 35.88 -7.71
N GLY A 157 -15.25 35.45 -6.60
CA GLY A 157 -16.43 34.57 -6.54
C GLY A 157 -16.15 33.11 -6.95
N SER A 158 -14.90 32.76 -7.28
CA SER A 158 -14.50 31.38 -7.62
C SER A 158 -14.09 30.63 -6.37
N TRP A 159 -14.87 29.60 -6.03
CA TRP A 159 -14.66 28.77 -4.84
C TRP A 159 -13.91 27.51 -5.21
N TRP A 160 -13.03 27.06 -4.31
CA TRP A 160 -12.24 25.86 -4.46
C TRP A 160 -12.37 25.02 -3.20
N TRP A 161 -12.48 23.71 -3.34
CA TRP A 161 -12.44 22.77 -2.23
C TRP A 161 -11.24 21.85 -2.38
N LYS A 162 -10.60 21.51 -1.26
CA LYS A 162 -9.48 20.59 -1.23
C LYS A 162 -9.97 19.18 -0.97
N ASP A 163 -9.55 18.26 -1.80
CA ASP A 163 -9.81 16.84 -1.61
C ASP A 163 -8.97 16.31 -0.43
N PRO A 164 -9.58 15.74 0.62
CA PRO A 164 -8.86 15.21 1.77
C PRO A 164 -8.00 13.98 1.42
N SER A 165 -8.29 13.27 0.34
CA SER A 165 -7.55 12.10 -0.10
C SER A 165 -6.33 12.43 -0.95
N THR A 166 -6.41 13.49 -1.78
CA THR A 166 -5.35 13.85 -2.74
C THR A 166 -4.66 15.17 -2.44
N SER A 167 -5.19 15.97 -1.50
CA SER A 167 -4.74 17.35 -1.20
C SER A 167 -4.74 18.30 -2.40
N ASN A 168 -5.45 17.94 -3.47
CA ASN A 168 -5.60 18.75 -4.67
C ASN A 168 -6.77 19.73 -4.53
N TRP A 169 -6.62 20.90 -5.13
CA TRP A 169 -7.68 21.89 -5.22
C TRP A 169 -8.58 21.62 -6.42
N ASN A 170 -9.88 21.50 -6.16
CA ASN A 170 -10.91 21.35 -7.17
C ASN A 170 -11.81 22.60 -7.16
N GLU A 171 -12.14 23.13 -8.33
CA GLU A 171 -13.05 24.27 -8.45
C GLU A 171 -14.49 23.83 -8.15
N TRP A 172 -15.21 24.68 -7.41
CA TRP A 172 -16.63 24.54 -7.15
C TRP A 172 -17.38 25.11 -8.36
N SER A 173 -17.92 24.23 -9.20
CA SER A 173 -18.82 24.60 -10.29
C SER A 173 -20.24 24.89 -9.81
#